data_AF-M4B6W1-F1
#
_entry.id   AF-M4B6W1-F1
#
_cell.length_a   1.000
_cell.length_b   1.000
_cell.length_c   1.000
_cell.angle_alpha   90.00
_cell.angle_beta   90.00
_cell.angle_gamma   90.00
#
_symmetry.space_group_name_H-M   'P 1'
#
loop_
_entity.id
_entity.type
_entity.pdbx_description
1 polymer ?
#
loop_
_entity_poly.entity_id
_entity_poly.type
_entity_poly.pdbx_seq_one_letter_code
_entity_poly.pdbx_strand_id
1 'polypeptide(L)'
;MDSFEKWQQEIKLEHFDLCAHSMGHLVLASPAGVPLPPPPIDQTTKEGKAVNSSWLRRIFIAAWENGITPMSLARFVGPYGPKLVQYVVNRRTAFMVEGSAMRDGRVDLDEFGEYMYHNWALKPSGERALTTHLTPGAHAVRPLVARLLPESVKMPLTFIYGEYDWMDYRNGLAIVERFKENGRAADLYRVPNGGHQMFIENPEYFSRILIECLTE
;
A
#
# COMPACT_ATOMS: atom_id res chain seq x y z
N MET A 1 17.38 15.27 -12.99
CA MET A 1 16.39 16.37 -13.04
C MET A 1 16.28 16.96 -14.45
N ASP A 2 17.37 17.00 -15.23
CA ASP A 2 17.41 17.57 -16.59
C ASP A 2 16.51 16.96 -17.68
N SER A 3 16.10 15.68 -17.57
CA SER A 3 15.27 15.05 -18.60
C SER A 3 13.83 15.54 -18.59
N PHE A 4 13.34 15.93 -17.42
CA PHE A 4 11.94 16.33 -17.22
C PHE A 4 11.69 17.76 -17.71
N GLU A 5 12.58 18.70 -17.38
CA GLU A 5 12.51 20.07 -17.90
C GLU A 5 12.66 20.11 -19.41
N LYS A 6 13.52 19.25 -19.98
CA LYS A 6 13.62 19.08 -21.44
C LYS A 6 12.33 18.57 -22.06
N TRP A 7 11.71 17.53 -21.50
CA TRP A 7 10.41 17.05 -21.97
C TRP A 7 9.32 18.12 -21.87
N GLN A 8 9.24 18.85 -20.75
CA GLN A 8 8.29 19.95 -20.59
C GLN A 8 8.48 21.03 -21.66
N GLN A 9 9.72 21.42 -21.93
CA GLN A 9 10.07 22.41 -22.97
C GLN A 9 9.74 21.90 -24.38
N GLU A 10 10.00 20.62 -24.68
CA GLU A 10 9.66 20.01 -25.97
C GLU A 10 8.15 19.98 -26.23
N ILE A 11 7.35 19.67 -25.21
CA ILE A 11 5.89 19.60 -25.32
C ILE A 11 5.24 21.00 -25.18
N LYS A 12 6.04 22.04 -24.89
CA LYS A 12 5.61 23.45 -24.74
C LYS A 12 4.52 23.64 -23.68
N LEU A 13 4.65 22.98 -22.53
CA LEU A 13 3.72 23.13 -21.41
C LEU A 13 4.16 24.27 -20.49
N GLU A 14 3.48 25.42 -20.56
CA GLU A 14 3.72 26.57 -19.68
C GLU A 14 3.12 26.39 -18.28
N HIS A 15 1.97 25.73 -18.18
CA HIS A 15 1.31 25.40 -16.91
C HIS A 15 0.69 23.99 -16.98
N PHE A 16 1.05 23.12 -16.05
CA PHE A 16 0.47 21.79 -15.92
C PHE A 16 0.67 21.27 -14.48
N ASP A 17 -0.27 20.46 -14.01
CA ASP A 17 -0.12 19.68 -12.78
C ASP A 17 0.34 18.26 -13.17
N LEU A 18 1.57 17.89 -12.79
CA LEU A 18 2.08 16.56 -13.05
C LEU A 18 1.40 15.54 -12.12
N CYS A 19 0.33 14.91 -12.59
CA CYS A 19 -0.35 13.87 -11.82
C CYS A 19 0.42 12.54 -11.77
N ALA A 20 1.18 12.21 -12.81
CA ALA A 20 2.08 11.05 -12.90
C ALA A 20 3.02 11.18 -14.10
N HIS A 21 4.26 10.67 -13.99
CA HIS A 21 5.21 10.55 -15.10
C HIS A 21 5.74 9.11 -15.18
N SER A 22 5.90 8.59 -16.39
CA SER A 22 6.52 7.28 -16.60
C SER A 22 8.04 7.44 -16.65
N MET A 23 8.70 7.26 -15.51
CA MET A 23 10.16 7.37 -15.37
C MET A 23 10.93 6.15 -15.94
N GLY A 24 10.27 5.28 -16.70
CA GLY A 24 10.92 4.13 -17.34
C GLY A 24 11.11 2.90 -16.43
N HIS A 25 10.69 2.96 -15.16
CA HIS A 25 10.78 1.87 -14.18
C HIS A 25 9.47 1.75 -13.39
N LEU A 26 8.99 0.53 -13.15
CA LEU A 26 7.85 0.29 -12.28
C LEU A 26 8.31 -0.18 -10.90
N VAL A 27 8.21 0.70 -9.90
CA VAL A 27 8.51 0.38 -8.50
C VAL A 27 7.21 0.16 -7.71
N LEU A 28 7.10 -0.98 -7.04
CA LEU A 28 5.95 -1.39 -6.26
C LEU A 28 6.35 -1.50 -4.78
N ALA A 29 5.97 -0.49 -4.01
CA ALA A 29 6.18 -0.43 -2.56
C ALA A 29 5.00 -1.13 -1.84
N SER A 30 5.27 -2.30 -1.25
CA SER A 30 4.33 -3.15 -0.52
C SER A 30 2.94 -3.27 -1.19
N PRO A 31 2.88 -3.73 -2.45
CA PRO A 31 1.62 -3.79 -3.17
C PRO A 31 0.65 -4.79 -2.53
N ALA A 32 -0.57 -4.34 -2.26
CA ALA A 32 -1.67 -5.22 -1.89
C ALA A 32 -2.23 -5.94 -3.13
N GLY A 33 -2.84 -7.12 -2.93
CA GLY A 33 -3.56 -7.81 -4.00
C GLY A 33 -2.66 -8.41 -5.09
N VAL A 34 -1.44 -8.80 -4.74
CA VAL A 34 -0.55 -9.56 -5.63
C VAL A 34 -1.10 -10.95 -5.95
N PRO A 35 -1.41 -11.81 -4.96
CA PRO A 35 -1.90 -13.15 -5.24
C PRO A 35 -3.34 -13.14 -5.75
N LEU A 36 -3.75 -14.27 -6.34
CA LEU A 36 -5.16 -14.54 -6.56
C LEU A 36 -5.93 -14.53 -5.23
N PRO A 37 -7.19 -14.07 -5.21
CA PRO A 37 -8.02 -14.18 -4.03
C PRO A 37 -8.14 -15.65 -3.60
N PRO A 38 -8.28 -15.94 -2.30
CA PRO A 38 -8.54 -17.29 -1.84
C PRO A 38 -9.84 -17.82 -2.46
N PRO A 39 -9.95 -19.14 -2.66
CA PRO A 39 -11.18 -19.73 -3.17
C PRO A 39 -12.35 -19.39 -2.25
N PRO A 40 -13.59 -19.29 -2.79
CA PRO A 40 -14.77 -19.06 -1.97
C PRO A 40 -14.85 -20.08 -0.84
N ILE A 41 -15.17 -19.61 0.36
CA ILE A 41 -15.33 -20.49 1.52
C ILE A 41 -16.45 -21.47 1.22
N ASP A 42 -16.15 -22.77 1.33
CA ASP A 42 -17.16 -23.82 1.19
C ASP A 42 -18.15 -23.76 2.35
N GLN A 43 -19.35 -23.27 2.06
CA GLN A 43 -20.44 -23.11 3.02
C GLN A 43 -21.06 -24.43 3.48
N THR A 44 -20.70 -25.56 2.85
CA THR A 44 -21.16 -26.89 3.28
C THR A 44 -20.38 -27.38 4.51
N THR A 45 -19.15 -26.89 4.70
CA THR A 45 -18.28 -27.24 5.82
C THR A 45 -18.72 -26.58 7.13
N LYS A 46 -18.37 -27.20 8.27
CA LYS A 46 -18.64 -26.63 9.61
C LYS A 46 -17.92 -25.29 9.81
N GLU A 47 -16.71 -25.17 9.29
CA GLU A 47 -15.92 -23.93 9.31
C GLU A 47 -16.59 -22.83 8.48
N GLY A 48 -17.04 -23.13 7.26
CA GLY A 48 -17.76 -22.16 6.44
C GLY A 48 -19.05 -21.63 7.07
N LYS A 49 -19.79 -22.50 7.76
CA LYS A 49 -21.00 -22.10 8.51
C LYS A 49 -20.69 -21.24 9.73
N ALA A 50 -19.64 -21.57 10.49
CA ALA A 50 -19.19 -20.80 11.65
C ALA A 50 -18.63 -19.43 11.27
N VAL A 51 -17.92 -19.36 10.14
CA VAL A 51 -17.38 -18.11 9.62
C VAL A 51 -18.49 -17.17 9.14
N ASN A 52 -19.56 -17.71 8.56
CA ASN A 52 -20.70 -16.92 8.11
C ASN A 52 -21.65 -16.50 9.25
N SER A 53 -21.59 -17.13 10.43
CA SER A 53 -22.45 -16.79 11.58
C SER A 53 -21.94 -15.61 12.42
N SER A 54 -20.72 -15.12 12.17
CA SER A 54 -20.18 -13.95 12.87
C SER A 54 -20.87 -12.66 12.42
N TRP A 55 -21.80 -12.17 13.24
CA TRP A 55 -22.52 -10.92 13.01
C TRP A 55 -21.57 -9.71 12.89
N LEU A 56 -20.46 -9.70 13.64
CA LEU A 56 -19.41 -8.67 13.55
C LEU A 56 -18.77 -8.64 12.16
N ARG A 57 -18.46 -9.81 11.60
CA ARG A 57 -17.92 -9.92 10.24
C ARG A 57 -18.92 -9.41 9.21
N ARG A 58 -20.21 -9.72 9.36
CA ARG A 58 -21.27 -9.24 8.46
C ARG A 58 -21.38 -7.72 8.49
N ILE A 59 -21.32 -7.11 9.68
CA ILE A 59 -21.30 -5.65 9.82
C ILE A 59 -20.06 -5.06 9.16
N PHE A 60 -18.88 -5.66 9.36
CA PHE A 60 -17.64 -5.18 8.74
C PHE A 60 -17.70 -5.25 7.20
N ILE A 61 -18.17 -6.36 6.65
CA ILE A 61 -18.34 -6.53 5.20
C ILE A 61 -19.35 -5.52 4.66
N ALA A 62 -20.51 -5.40 5.30
CA ALA A 62 -21.53 -4.44 4.89
C ALA A 62 -21.01 -3.00 4.96
N ALA A 63 -20.24 -2.64 6.00
CA ALA A 63 -19.60 -1.34 6.11
C ALA A 63 -18.64 -1.08 4.94
N TRP A 64 -17.79 -2.05 4.60
CA TRP A 64 -16.87 -1.95 3.46
C TRP A 64 -17.61 -1.78 2.13
N GLU A 65 -18.63 -2.61 1.88
CA GLU A 65 -19.45 -2.56 0.66
C GLU A 65 -20.23 -1.26 0.50
N ASN A 66 -20.64 -0.64 1.62
CA ASN A 66 -21.28 0.68 1.62
C ASN A 66 -20.26 1.84 1.62
N GLY A 67 -18.97 1.56 1.46
CA GLY A 67 -17.92 2.58 1.40
C GLY A 67 -17.62 3.26 2.73
N ILE A 68 -17.99 2.63 3.86
CA ILE A 68 -17.63 3.09 5.20
C ILE A 68 -16.19 2.67 5.48
N THR A 69 -15.33 3.66 5.66
CA THR A 69 -13.90 3.54 5.88
C THR A 69 -13.51 4.04 7.28
N PRO A 70 -12.31 3.72 7.79
CA PRO A 70 -11.80 4.33 9.01
C PRO A 70 -11.78 5.87 8.96
N MET A 71 -11.51 6.44 7.79
CA MET A 71 -11.49 7.90 7.59
C MET A 71 -12.91 8.48 7.61
N SER A 72 -13.90 7.74 7.10
CA SER A 72 -15.32 8.10 7.24
C SER A 72 -15.76 8.15 8.70
N LEU A 73 -15.28 7.22 9.52
CA LEU A 73 -15.53 7.24 10.96
C LEU A 73 -14.86 8.45 11.63
N ALA A 74 -13.60 8.76 11.28
CA ALA A 74 -12.88 9.92 11.81
C ALA A 74 -13.59 11.24 11.51
N ARG A 75 -14.19 11.38 10.31
CA ARG A 75 -15.04 12.54 9.96
C ARG A 75 -16.37 12.55 10.71
N PHE A 76 -17.01 11.39 10.83
CA PHE A 76 -18.33 11.27 11.46
C PHE A 76 -18.33 11.67 12.94
N VAL A 77 -17.28 11.32 13.69
CA VAL A 77 -17.18 11.64 15.13
C VAL A 77 -16.83 13.12 15.41
N GLY A 78 -16.67 13.93 14.36
CA GLY A 78 -16.55 15.38 14.45
C GLY A 78 -15.38 15.83 15.34
N PRO A 79 -15.62 16.68 16.37
CA PRO A 79 -14.57 17.19 17.26
C PRO A 79 -13.76 16.12 18.02
N TYR A 80 -14.28 14.90 18.14
CA TYR A 80 -13.56 13.78 18.78
C TYR A 80 -12.64 13.01 17.83
N GLY A 81 -12.68 13.34 16.53
CA GLY A 81 -11.88 12.70 15.48
C GLY A 81 -10.37 12.73 15.74
N PRO A 82 -9.76 13.86 16.15
CA PRO A 82 -8.32 13.91 16.44
C PRO A 82 -7.92 12.89 17.52
N LYS A 83 -8.69 12.81 18.61
CA LYS A 83 -8.42 11.86 19.71
C LYS A 83 -8.56 10.40 19.27
N LEU A 84 -9.56 10.11 18.43
CA LEU A 84 -9.74 8.76 17.88
C LEU A 84 -8.54 8.37 16.99
N VAL A 85 -8.11 9.26 16.10
CA VAL A 85 -6.96 8.99 15.22
C VAL A 85 -5.69 8.85 16.03
N GLN A 86 -5.44 9.73 17.02
CA GLN A 86 -4.30 9.63 17.93
C GLN A 86 -4.27 8.28 18.66
N TYR A 87 -5.43 7.82 19.16
CA TYR A 87 -5.54 6.51 19.78
C TYR A 87 -5.18 5.37 18.82
N VAL A 88 -5.67 5.42 17.57
CA VAL A 88 -5.37 4.41 16.55
C VAL A 88 -3.89 4.40 16.19
N VAL A 89 -3.27 5.58 16.03
CA VAL A 89 -1.83 5.73 15.77
C VAL A 89 -1.02 5.09 16.88
N ASN A 90 -1.24 5.49 18.13
CA ASN A 90 -0.51 4.94 19.28
C ASN A 90 -0.65 3.42 19.37
N ARG A 91 -1.89 2.91 19.21
CA ARG A 91 -2.15 1.48 19.24
C ARG A 91 -1.46 0.74 18.10
N ARG A 92 -1.41 1.31 16.90
CA ARG A 92 -0.74 0.71 15.73
C ARG A 92 0.78 0.69 15.92
N THR A 93 1.36 1.79 16.38
CA THR A 93 2.80 1.91 16.64
C THR A 93 3.28 0.88 17.66
N ALA A 94 2.47 0.54 18.67
CA ALA A 94 2.82 -0.49 19.65
C ALA A 94 3.06 -1.89 19.04
N PHE A 95 2.53 -2.17 17.84
CA PHE A 95 2.76 -3.42 17.10
C PHE A 95 3.93 -3.35 16.11
N MET A 96 4.55 -2.18 15.91
CA MET A 96 5.73 -2.03 15.05
C MET A 96 6.98 -2.53 15.77
N VAL A 97 8.06 -2.79 15.03
CA VAL A 97 9.33 -3.25 15.63
C VAL A 97 10.06 -2.08 16.31
N GLU A 98 10.84 -2.37 17.37
CA GLU A 98 11.51 -1.33 18.16
C GLU A 98 12.50 -0.46 17.35
N GLY A 99 13.13 -1.04 16.32
CA GLY A 99 14.03 -0.31 15.41
C GLY A 99 13.32 0.51 14.32
N SER A 100 11.99 0.59 14.34
CA SER A 100 11.21 1.45 13.45
C SER A 100 11.31 2.91 13.90
N ALA A 101 11.40 3.85 12.95
CA ALA A 101 11.37 5.29 13.20
C ALA A 101 10.13 5.73 14.01
N MET A 102 9.05 4.96 13.90
CA MET A 102 7.80 5.15 14.65
C MET A 102 7.93 4.79 16.14
N ARG A 103 8.94 4.02 16.53
CA ARG A 103 9.14 3.54 17.92
C ARG A 103 10.44 4.04 18.56
N ASP A 104 11.43 4.44 17.77
CA ASP A 104 12.74 4.87 18.27
C ASP A 104 12.83 6.37 18.61
N GLY A 105 11.74 7.12 18.42
CA GLY A 105 11.64 8.53 18.75
C GLY A 105 12.02 9.50 17.63
N ARG A 106 12.37 9.00 16.43
CA ARG A 106 12.60 9.85 15.25
C ARG A 106 11.32 10.49 14.71
N VAL A 107 10.17 9.87 14.96
CA VAL A 107 8.85 10.41 14.60
C VAL A 107 8.10 10.79 15.88
N ASP A 108 7.70 12.06 15.98
CA ASP A 108 6.75 12.50 17.00
C ASP A 108 5.35 11.94 16.69
N LEU A 109 4.83 11.11 17.58
CA LEU A 109 3.55 10.42 17.37
C LEU A 109 2.34 11.34 17.52
N ASP A 110 2.46 12.45 18.25
CA ASP A 110 1.40 13.44 18.38
C ASP A 110 1.31 14.27 17.10
N GLU A 111 2.44 14.77 16.58
CA GLU A 111 2.48 15.46 15.28
C GLU A 111 2.01 14.55 14.13
N PHE A 112 2.46 13.27 14.14
CA PHE A 112 2.05 12.31 13.13
C PHE A 112 0.54 12.01 13.17
N GLY A 113 -0.04 11.89 14.37
CA GLY A 113 -1.47 11.65 14.51
C GLY A 113 -2.33 12.87 14.14
N GLU A 114 -1.87 14.09 14.44
CA GLU A 114 -2.50 15.32 13.94
C GLU A 114 -2.46 15.39 12.41
N TYR A 115 -1.29 15.13 11.81
CA TYR A 115 -1.14 15.05 10.36
C TYR A 115 -2.08 14.02 9.74
N MET A 116 -2.14 12.81 10.32
CA MET A 116 -3.04 11.76 9.85
C MET A 116 -4.51 12.17 9.96
N TYR A 117 -4.92 12.77 11.06
CA TYR A 117 -6.30 13.23 11.24
C TYR A 117 -6.68 14.25 10.18
N HIS A 118 -5.83 15.27 9.96
CA HIS A 118 -6.13 16.30 8.97
C HIS A 118 -6.22 15.71 7.56
N ASN A 119 -5.36 14.76 7.19
CA ASN A 119 -5.49 14.04 5.92
C ASN A 119 -6.80 13.25 5.83
N TRP A 120 -7.19 12.56 6.90
CA TRP A 120 -8.42 11.75 6.93
C TRP A 120 -9.69 12.61 6.96
N ALA A 121 -9.62 13.82 7.52
CA ALA A 121 -10.74 14.75 7.61
C ALA A 121 -11.06 15.46 6.28
N LEU A 122 -10.13 15.47 5.33
CA LEU A 122 -10.33 16.03 3.99
C LEU A 122 -11.41 15.29 3.20
N LYS A 123 -11.85 15.91 2.10
CA LYS A 123 -12.83 15.32 1.17
C LYS A 123 -12.38 13.91 0.74
N PRO A 124 -13.26 12.89 0.80
CA PRO A 124 -12.92 11.53 0.42
C PRO A 124 -12.33 11.43 -0.99
N SER A 125 -11.17 10.80 -1.11
CA SER A 125 -10.42 10.62 -2.34
C SER A 125 -9.91 9.18 -2.45
N GLY A 126 -8.63 8.92 -2.16
CA GLY A 126 -7.97 7.63 -2.34
C GLY A 126 -8.67 6.47 -1.62
N GLU A 127 -9.29 6.72 -0.47
CA GLU A 127 -10.10 5.74 0.25
C GLU A 127 -11.28 5.18 -0.56
N ARG A 128 -11.88 5.98 -1.45
CA ARG A 128 -12.95 5.53 -2.33
C ARG A 128 -12.39 4.70 -3.49
N ALA A 129 -11.15 4.98 -3.90
CA ALA A 129 -10.46 4.17 -4.89
C ALA A 129 -10.07 2.80 -4.33
N LEU A 130 -9.73 2.71 -3.03
CA LEU A 130 -9.41 1.42 -2.41
C LEU A 130 -10.56 0.41 -2.55
N THR A 131 -11.81 0.83 -2.30
CA THR A 131 -12.97 -0.07 -2.36
C THR A 131 -13.36 -0.49 -3.79
N THR A 132 -12.83 0.16 -4.82
CA THR A 132 -13.02 -0.26 -6.22
C THR A 132 -11.96 -1.25 -6.70
N HIS A 133 -10.78 -1.26 -6.07
CA HIS A 133 -9.66 -2.13 -6.44
C HIS A 133 -9.57 -3.37 -5.55
N LEU A 134 -10.02 -3.26 -4.30
CA LEU A 134 -9.91 -4.30 -3.28
C LEU A 134 -11.30 -4.71 -2.76
N THR A 135 -11.58 -6.00 -2.82
CA THR A 135 -12.69 -6.63 -2.10
C THR A 135 -12.34 -6.75 -0.60
N PRO A 136 -13.33 -6.99 0.28
CA PRO A 136 -13.08 -7.13 1.71
C PRO A 136 -11.94 -8.11 2.01
N GLY A 137 -11.03 -7.71 2.90
CA GLY A 137 -9.81 -8.47 3.20
C GLY A 137 -8.59 -8.10 2.36
N ALA A 138 -8.64 -6.98 1.63
CA ALA A 138 -7.55 -6.48 0.78
C ALA A 138 -7.19 -7.41 -0.39
N HIS A 139 -8.15 -8.20 -0.87
CA HIS A 139 -7.98 -9.01 -2.07
C HIS A 139 -8.27 -8.18 -3.31
N ALA A 140 -7.41 -8.26 -4.32
CA ALA A 140 -7.61 -7.49 -5.54
C ALA A 140 -8.77 -8.05 -6.38
N VAL A 141 -9.61 -7.15 -6.90
CA VAL A 141 -10.58 -7.46 -7.96
C VAL A 141 -9.85 -7.94 -9.23
N ARG A 142 -8.68 -7.35 -9.51
CA ARG A 142 -7.79 -7.75 -10.61
C ARG A 142 -6.38 -7.98 -10.08
N PRO A 143 -6.02 -9.22 -9.69
CA PRO A 143 -4.74 -9.55 -9.07
C PRO A 143 -3.52 -9.17 -9.91
N LEU A 144 -2.47 -8.67 -9.27
CA LEU A 144 -1.26 -8.25 -9.98
C LEU A 144 -0.52 -9.42 -10.61
N VAL A 145 -0.55 -10.62 -10.02
CA VAL A 145 0.09 -11.83 -10.59
C VAL A 145 -0.43 -12.18 -11.99
N ALA A 146 -1.69 -11.82 -12.30
CA ALA A 146 -2.31 -12.03 -13.60
C ALA A 146 -2.10 -10.86 -14.59
N ARG A 147 -1.61 -9.71 -14.11
CA ARG A 147 -1.44 -8.48 -14.92
C ARG A 147 0.02 -8.17 -15.22
N LEU A 148 0.89 -8.37 -14.25
CA LEU A 148 2.33 -8.18 -14.37
C LEU A 148 2.92 -9.40 -15.05
N LEU A 149 2.81 -9.46 -16.37
CA LEU A 149 3.34 -10.54 -17.19
C LEU A 149 4.59 -10.05 -17.94
N PRO A 150 5.60 -10.92 -18.16
CA PRO A 150 6.81 -10.52 -18.88
C PRO A 150 6.52 -9.93 -20.27
N GLU A 151 5.48 -10.39 -20.95
CA GLU A 151 5.12 -9.94 -22.31
C GLU A 151 4.43 -8.56 -22.30
N SER A 152 3.78 -8.19 -21.19
CA SER A 152 2.96 -6.97 -21.10
C SER A 152 3.71 -5.79 -20.48
N VAL A 153 4.56 -6.05 -19.49
CA VAL A 153 5.34 -5.03 -18.78
C VAL A 153 6.64 -4.81 -19.54
N LYS A 154 6.87 -3.59 -20.06
CA LYS A 154 8.03 -3.27 -20.92
C LYS A 154 9.23 -2.65 -20.18
N MET A 155 9.00 -2.19 -18.97
CA MET A 155 9.99 -1.55 -18.10
C MET A 155 10.56 -2.54 -17.07
N PRO A 156 11.72 -2.24 -16.45
CA PRO A 156 12.17 -2.91 -15.24
C PRO A 156 11.13 -2.82 -14.12
N LEU A 157 11.12 -3.85 -13.28
CA LEU A 157 10.15 -4.02 -12.21
C LEU A 157 10.85 -4.21 -10.86
N THR A 158 10.64 -3.32 -9.89
CA THR A 158 11.16 -3.53 -8.54
C THR A 158 10.03 -3.65 -7.54
N PHE A 159 10.06 -4.72 -6.74
CA PHE A 159 9.23 -4.83 -5.54
C PHE A 159 10.04 -4.41 -4.32
N ILE A 160 9.43 -3.63 -3.43
CA ILE A 160 10.02 -3.26 -2.14
C ILE A 160 9.03 -3.61 -1.06
N TYR A 161 9.40 -4.49 -0.13
CA TYR A 161 8.57 -4.90 1.00
C TYR A 161 9.23 -4.50 2.32
N GLY A 162 8.45 -4.40 3.39
CA GLY A 162 8.99 -4.40 4.74
C GLY A 162 9.52 -5.77 5.15
N GLU A 163 10.46 -5.81 6.09
CA GLU A 163 10.86 -7.05 6.75
C GLU A 163 9.70 -7.67 7.56
N TYR A 164 8.93 -6.84 8.26
CA TYR A 164 7.79 -7.25 9.11
C TYR A 164 6.45 -6.93 8.46
N ASP A 165 6.42 -6.96 7.13
CA ASP A 165 5.23 -6.67 6.34
C ASP A 165 4.17 -7.77 6.48
N TRP A 166 2.93 -7.37 6.68
CA TRP A 166 1.76 -8.25 6.63
C TRP A 166 1.38 -8.66 5.19
N MET A 167 1.90 -7.97 4.18
CA MET A 167 1.84 -8.41 2.79
C MET A 167 2.96 -9.43 2.52
N ASP A 168 2.60 -10.65 2.11
CA ASP A 168 3.59 -11.69 1.86
C ASP A 168 4.43 -11.40 0.59
N TYR A 169 5.68 -11.01 0.82
CA TYR A 169 6.68 -10.68 -0.21
C TYR A 169 6.92 -11.82 -1.21
N ARG A 170 6.66 -13.08 -0.81
CA ARG A 170 6.88 -14.26 -1.67
C ARG A 170 6.01 -14.22 -2.92
N ASN A 171 4.84 -13.58 -2.85
CA ASN A 171 3.99 -13.38 -4.03
C ASN A 171 4.65 -12.43 -5.04
N GLY A 172 5.32 -11.38 -4.58
CA GLY A 172 6.12 -10.50 -5.43
C GLY A 172 7.37 -11.19 -5.95
N LEU A 173 8.04 -12.00 -5.11
CA LEU A 173 9.21 -12.78 -5.48
C LEU A 173 8.92 -13.74 -6.64
N ALA A 174 7.79 -14.45 -6.60
CA ALA A 174 7.37 -15.33 -7.69
C ALA A 174 7.18 -14.58 -9.03
N ILE A 175 6.74 -13.32 -8.99
CA ILE A 175 6.66 -12.48 -10.19
C ILE A 175 8.06 -12.10 -10.68
N VAL A 176 8.95 -11.72 -9.76
CA VAL A 176 10.36 -11.40 -10.09
C VAL A 176 11.06 -12.59 -10.74
N GLU A 177 10.94 -13.79 -10.17
CA GLU A 177 11.51 -15.03 -10.72
C GLU A 177 11.00 -15.27 -12.14
N ARG A 178 9.68 -15.19 -12.35
CA ARG A 178 9.07 -15.30 -13.68
C ARG A 178 9.61 -14.27 -14.69
N PHE A 179 9.88 -13.04 -14.25
CA PHE A 179 10.47 -12.01 -15.12
C PHE A 179 11.93 -12.34 -15.48
N LYS A 180 12.74 -12.74 -14.49
CA LYS A 180 14.14 -13.11 -14.69
C LYS A 180 14.28 -14.32 -15.62
N GLU A 181 13.43 -15.34 -15.47
CA GLU A 181 13.38 -16.51 -16.38
C GLU A 181 13.09 -16.14 -17.83
N ASN A 182 12.38 -15.04 -18.06
CA ASN A 182 12.06 -14.51 -19.39
C ASN A 182 13.04 -13.40 -19.85
N GLY A 183 14.21 -13.30 -19.21
CA GLY A 183 15.25 -12.32 -19.56
C GLY A 183 14.85 -10.87 -19.31
N ARG A 184 13.91 -10.60 -18.38
CA ARG A 184 13.44 -9.27 -18.04
C ARG A 184 14.06 -8.79 -16.73
N ALA A 185 14.42 -7.50 -16.68
CA ALA A 185 14.92 -6.87 -15.46
C ALA A 185 13.80 -6.79 -14.41
N ALA A 186 14.00 -7.44 -13.28
CA ALA A 186 13.11 -7.35 -12.14
C ALA A 186 13.85 -7.66 -10.85
N ASP A 187 13.57 -6.95 -9.76
CA ASP A 187 14.23 -7.19 -8.47
C ASP A 187 13.27 -7.04 -7.29
N LEU A 188 13.69 -7.57 -6.13
CA LEU A 188 12.95 -7.47 -4.89
C LEU A 188 13.88 -7.11 -3.75
N TYR A 189 13.48 -6.09 -2.98
CA TYR A 189 14.18 -5.65 -1.79
C TYR A 189 13.28 -5.76 -0.57
N ARG A 190 13.91 -6.01 0.59
CA ARG A 190 13.24 -5.95 1.89
C ARG A 190 13.89 -4.88 2.75
N VAL A 191 13.08 -3.96 3.26
CA VAL A 191 13.50 -2.86 4.11
C VAL A 191 13.59 -3.36 5.56
N PRO A 192 14.79 -3.37 6.16
CA PRO A 192 14.98 -3.84 7.53
C PRO A 192 14.22 -2.94 8.50
N ASN A 193 13.69 -3.53 9.57
CA ASN A 193 12.84 -2.84 10.54
C ASN A 193 11.58 -2.14 9.97
N GLY A 194 11.24 -2.41 8.71
CA GLY A 194 10.05 -1.84 8.07
C GLY A 194 8.87 -2.81 8.08
N GLY A 195 7.66 -2.29 8.30
CA GLY A 195 6.40 -2.99 8.03
C GLY A 195 5.80 -2.57 6.69
N HIS A 196 4.46 -2.56 6.60
CA HIS A 196 3.72 -2.18 5.39
C HIS A 196 3.96 -0.73 4.95
N GLN A 197 4.34 0.14 5.89
CA GLN A 197 4.63 1.55 5.62
C GLN A 197 6.12 1.77 5.85
N MET A 198 6.96 0.88 5.29
CA MET A 198 8.41 0.90 5.42
C MET A 198 9.06 2.23 5.06
N PHE A 199 8.44 3.03 4.20
CA PHE A 199 8.91 4.37 3.85
C PHE A 199 8.77 5.40 4.99
N ILE A 200 7.92 5.14 5.99
CA ILE A 200 7.86 5.92 7.24
C ILE A 200 8.68 5.23 8.34
N GLU A 201 8.66 3.89 8.38
CA GLU A 201 9.30 3.11 9.45
C GLU A 201 10.83 3.03 9.31
N ASN A 202 11.37 3.09 8.10
CA ASN A 202 12.80 3.20 7.83
C ASN A 202 13.03 4.00 6.53
N PRO A 203 12.82 5.34 6.59
CA PRO A 203 12.84 6.20 5.42
C PRO A 203 14.21 6.20 4.75
N GLU A 204 15.30 6.17 5.51
CA GLU A 204 16.66 6.24 4.97
C GLU A 204 16.98 5.03 4.09
N TYR A 205 16.67 3.82 4.57
CA TYR A 205 16.89 2.60 3.79
C TYR A 205 15.95 2.53 2.58
N PHE A 206 14.66 2.85 2.76
CA PHE A 206 13.70 2.85 1.67
C PHE A 206 14.11 3.82 0.55
N SER A 207 14.45 5.06 0.91
CA SER A 207 14.89 6.08 -0.04
C SER A 207 16.17 5.69 -0.76
N ARG A 208 17.14 5.07 -0.07
CA ARG A 208 18.36 4.57 -0.72
C ARG A 208 18.04 3.54 -1.80
N ILE A 209 17.27 2.49 -1.47
CA ILE A 209 16.87 1.47 -2.44
C ILE A 209 16.09 2.07 -3.60
N LEU A 210 15.16 3.00 -3.31
CA LEU A 210 14.38 3.66 -4.34
C LEU A 210 15.27 4.44 -5.32
N ILE A 211 16.27 5.16 -4.82
CA ILE A 211 17.22 5.90 -5.66
C ILE A 211 18.07 4.93 -6.47
N GLU A 212 18.65 3.91 -5.83
CA GLU A 212 19.48 2.89 -6.49
C GLU A 212 18.73 2.25 -7.67
N CYS A 213 17.51 1.77 -7.43
CA CYS A 213 16.68 1.14 -8.46
C CYS A 213 16.31 2.07 -9.62
N LEU A 214 16.26 3.39 -9.42
CA LEU A 214 15.93 4.34 -10.49
C LEU A 214 17.15 4.83 -11.25
N THR A 215 18.36 4.50 -10.79
CA THR A 215 19.63 4.92 -11.39
C THR A 215 20.40 3.79 -12.07
N GLU A 216 19.96 2.55 -11.91
CA GLU A 216 20.43 1.35 -12.63
C GLU A 216 19.80 1.25 -14.03
#